data_AF-A0A5R9J9P8-F1
#
_entry.id   AF-A0A5R9J9P8-F1
#
_cell.length_a   1.000
_cell.length_b   1.000
_cell.length_c   1.000
_cell.angle_alpha   90.00
_cell.angle_beta   90.00
_cell.angle_gamma   90.00
#
_symmetry.space_group_name_H-M   'P 1'
#
loop_
_entity.id
_entity.type
_entity.pdbx_description
1 polymer ?
#
loop_
_entity_poly.entity_id
_entity_poly.type
_entity_poly.pdbx_seq_one_letter_code
_entity_poly.pdbx_strand_id
1 'polypeptide(L)' 'MWDEPYLETCCRSALHRLTLVGDHGRPPDLKDQPCLERLAGMDLATLRDDGRYAITTAGIARHASEILKADA' A
#
# COMPACT_ATOMS: atom_id res chain seq x y z
N MET A 1 2.41 -16.55 -7.08
CA MET A 1 3.77 -16.00 -7.14
C MET A 1 3.64 -14.71 -7.92
N TRP A 2 3.72 -13.55 -7.25
CA TRP A 2 3.49 -12.24 -7.89
C TRP A 2 4.85 -11.72 -8.39
N ASP A 3 5.16 -11.98 -9.65
CA ASP A 3 6.37 -11.53 -10.37
C ASP A 3 6.10 -10.24 -11.17
N GLU A 4 5.37 -9.29 -10.59
CA GLU A 4 5.20 -7.97 -11.22
C GLU A 4 6.27 -7.01 -10.71
N PRO A 5 7.29 -6.66 -11.54
CA PRO A 5 8.34 -5.71 -11.14
C PRO A 5 7.81 -4.29 -10.93
N TYR A 6 6.58 -3.98 -11.36
CA TYR A 6 6.01 -2.64 -11.31
C TYR A 6 4.61 -2.65 -10.68
N LEU A 7 4.38 -1.77 -9.71
CA LEU A 7 3.02 -1.49 -9.24
C LEU A 7 2.22 -0.79 -10.35
N GLU A 8 0.97 -1.20 -10.54
CA GLU A 8 0.04 -0.42 -11.35
C GLU A 8 -0.18 0.99 -10.76
N THR A 9 -0.55 1.96 -11.61
CA THR A 9 -0.83 3.35 -11.17
C THR A 9 -1.87 3.43 -10.06
N CYS A 10 -2.88 2.55 -10.09
CA CYS A 10 -3.92 2.47 -9.06
C CYS A 10 -3.35 1.98 -7.71
N CYS A 11 -2.46 0.98 -7.72
CA CYS A 11 -1.80 0.48 -6.52
C CYS A 11 -0.80 1.49 -5.95
N ARG A 12 -0.06 2.23 -6.79
CA ARG A 12 0.79 3.35 -6.32
C ARG A 12 -0.03 4.41 -5.59
N SER A 13 -1.21 4.74 -6.13
CA SER A 13 -2.11 5.71 -5.50
C SER A 13 -2.66 5.20 -4.16
N ALA A 14 -3.01 3.91 -4.07
CA ALA A 14 -3.43 3.28 -2.82
C ALA A 14 -2.29 3.27 -1.78
N LEU A 15 -1.08 2.92 -2.19
CA LEU A 15 0.12 2.92 -1.33
C LEU A 15 0.42 4.33 -0.80
N HIS A 16 0.34 5.35 -1.65
CA HIS A 16 0.46 6.74 -1.22
C HIS A 16 -0.60 7.10 -0.16
N ARG A 17 -1.86 6.71 -0.36
CA ARG A 17 -2.92 6.99 0.63
C ARG A 17 -2.68 6.31 1.97
N LEU A 18 -2.04 5.14 2.01
CA LEU A 18 -1.65 4.50 3.27
C LEU A 18 -0.60 5.31 4.04
N THR A 19 0.30 6.01 3.36
CA THR A 19 1.23 6.94 4.03
C THR A 19 0.54 8.17 4.61
N LEU A 20 -0.55 8.64 3.99
CA LEU A 20 -1.28 9.82 4.44
C LEU A 20 -2.22 9.55 5.62
N VAL A 21 -2.80 8.34 5.69
CA VAL A 21 -3.74 7.97 6.77
C VAL A 21 -3.02 7.65 8.08
N GLY A 22 -1.74 7.23 8.01
CA GLY A 22 -0.92 6.90 9.16
C GLY A 22 -1.60 5.87 10.08
N ASP A 23 -1.51 6.11 11.39
CA ASP A 23 -1.98 5.19 12.43
C ASP A 23 -3.50 4.97 12.44
N HIS A 24 -4.28 5.86 11.81
CA HIS A 24 -5.73 5.69 11.70
C HIS A 24 -6.12 4.52 10.80
N GLY A 25 -5.24 4.12 9.88
CA GLY A 25 -5.49 3.05 8.92
C GLY A 25 -6.62 3.35 7.92
N ARG A 26 -6.56 2.71 6.76
CA ARG A 26 -7.54 2.87 5.69
C ARG A 26 -8.67 1.83 5.84
N PRO A 27 -9.94 2.23 5.90
CA PRO A 27 -11.04 1.29 6.05
C PRO A 27 -11.21 0.42 4.79
N PRO A 28 -11.82 -0.77 4.94
CA PRO A 28 -12.28 -1.57 3.82
C PRO A 28 -13.49 -0.88 3.16
N ASP A 29 -14.01 -1.48 2.09
CA ASP A 29 -15.20 -1.06 1.32
C ASP A 29 -15.06 0.27 0.55
N LEU A 30 -13.83 0.81 0.48
CA LEU A 30 -13.51 1.91 -0.42
C LEU A 30 -13.23 1.39 -1.83
N LYS A 31 -13.38 2.27 -2.83
CA LYS A 31 -13.15 1.93 -4.25
C LYS A 31 -11.78 1.32 -4.54
N ASP A 32 -10.79 1.55 -3.68
CA ASP A 32 -9.45 1.02 -3.81
C ASP A 32 -9.18 -0.24 -2.98
N GLN A 33 -10.19 -0.86 -2.38
CA GLN A 33 -10.04 -2.13 -1.67
C GLN A 33 -9.34 -3.22 -2.49
N PRO A 34 -9.67 -3.46 -3.79
CA PRO A 34 -8.94 -4.45 -4.57
C PRO A 34 -7.45 -4.13 -4.72
N CYS A 35 -7.06 -2.85 -4.60
CA CYS A 35 -5.65 -2.44 -4.58
C CYS A 35 -5.02 -2.70 -3.20
N LEU A 36 -5.76 -2.47 -2.11
CA LEU A 36 -5.29 -2.75 -0.75
C LEU A 36 -5.06 -4.25 -0.52
N GLU A 37 -5.95 -5.10 -1.03
CA GLU A 37 -5.81 -6.55 -1.00
C GLU A 37 -4.59 -7.01 -1.81
N ARG A 38 -4.36 -6.43 -3.00
CA ARG A 38 -3.16 -6.69 -3.80
C ARG A 38 -1.87 -6.27 -3.07
N LEU A 39 -1.86 -5.08 -2.49
CA LEU A 39 -0.73 -4.59 -1.69
C LEU A 39 -0.47 -5.49 -0.48
N ALA A 40 -1.51 -6.01 0.16
CA ALA A 40 -1.39 -6.97 1.26
C ALA A 40 -0.82 -8.32 0.79
N GLY A 41 -1.25 -8.80 -0.39
CA GLY A 41 -0.66 -9.98 -1.03
C GLY A 41 0.82 -9.82 -1.40
N MET A 42 1.32 -8.58 -1.48
CA MET A 42 2.72 -8.23 -1.73
C MET A 42 3.49 -7.83 -0.46
N ASP A 43 2.87 -7.95 0.72
CA ASP A 43 3.45 -7.54 2.01
C ASP A 43 3.78 -6.04 2.11
N LEU A 44 3.15 -5.20 1.28
CA LEU A 44 3.29 -3.74 1.28
C LEU A 44 2.24 -3.04 2.15
N ALA A 45 1.17 -3.75 2.47
CA ALA A 45 0.13 -3.33 3.39
C ALA A 45 -0.27 -4.51 4.28
N THR A 46 -0.86 -4.25 5.43
CA THR A 46 -1.40 -5.29 6.30
C THR A 46 -2.80 -4.93 6.78
N LEU A 47 -3.68 -5.92 6.85
CA LEU A 47 -4.99 -5.78 7.46
C LEU A 47 -4.84 -5.98 8.98
N ARG A 48 -5.14 -4.94 9.74
CA ARG A 48 -5.11 -4.95 11.21
C ARG A 48 -6.34 -5.62 11.80
N ASP A 49 -6.26 -5.95 13.09
CA ASP A 49 -7.36 -6.56 13.84
C ASP A 49 -8.61 -5.68 13.93
N ASP A 50 -8.47 -4.35 13.76
CA ASP A 50 -9.59 -3.40 13.69
C ASP A 50 -10.23 -3.31 12.29
N GLY A 51 -9.81 -4.20 11.38
CA GLY A 51 -10.31 -4.28 10.01
C GLY A 51 -9.74 -3.21 9.07
N ARG A 52 -8.73 -2.44 9.48
CA ARG A 52 -8.16 -1.36 8.67
C ARG A 52 -6.81 -1.73 8.09
N TYR A 53 -6.51 -1.22 6.91
CA TYR A 53 -5.21 -1.39 6.26
C TYR A 53 -4.21 -0.38 6.78
N ALA A 54 -3.02 -0.86 7.14
CA ALA A 54 -1.85 -0.04 7.45
C ALA A 54 -0.70 -0.36 6.49
N ILE A 55 0.19 0.63 6.27
CA ILE A 55 1.41 0.41 5.49
C ILE A 55 2.42 -0.42 6.30
N THR A 56 3.12 -1.34 5.66
CA THR A 56 4.22 -2.09 6.27
C THR A 56 5.54 -1.35 6.07
N THR A 57 6.61 -1.81 6.73
CA THR A 57 7.97 -1.30 6.47
C THR A 57 8.39 -1.50 5.01
N ALA A 58 8.04 -2.64 4.39
CA ALA A 58 8.30 -2.88 2.97
C ALA A 58 7.48 -1.93 2.08
N GLY A 59 6.24 -1.64 2.45
CA GLY A 59 5.41 -0.63 1.81
C GLY A 59 6.02 0.77 1.84
N ILE A 60 6.59 1.17 2.98
CA ILE A 60 7.28 2.46 3.14
C ILE A 60 8.49 2.54 2.20
N ALA A 61 9.35 1.50 2.19
CA ALA A 61 10.50 1.46 1.30
C ALA A 61 10.09 1.53 -0.18
N ARG A 62 9.05 0.77 -0.55
CA ARG A 62 8.50 0.77 -1.91
C ARG A 62 7.91 2.11 -2.31
N HIS A 63 7.25 2.80 -1.39
CA HIS A 63 6.72 4.16 -1.61
C HIS A 63 7.85 5.16 -1.85
N ALA A 64 8.91 5.10 -1.06
CA ALA A 64 10.08 5.97 -1.23
C ALA A 64 10.73 5.81 -2.62
N SER A 65 10.89 4.56 -3.08
CA SER A 65 11.52 4.28 -4.38
C SER A 65 10.61 4.62 -5.57
N GLU A 66 9.32 4.25 -5.54
CA GLU A 66 8.44 4.35 -6.71
C GLU A 66 7.62 5.65 -6.80
N ILE A 67 7.36 6.31 -5.66
CA ILE A 67 6.44 7.46 -5.58
C ILE A 67 7.22 8.73 -5.27
N LEU A 68 8.03 8.73 -4.22
CA LEU A 68 8.84 9.90 -3.87
C LEU A 68 10.08 10.03 -4.77
N LYS A 69 10.56 8.92 -5.35
CA LYS A 69 11.86 8.83 -6.04
C LYS A 69 13.00 9.33 -5.14
N ALA A 70 12.93 9.02 -3.85
CA ALA A 70 13.92 9.45 -2.87
C ALA A 70 15.28 8.74 -3.00
N ASP A 71 15.33 7.65 -3.80
CA ASP A 71 16.54 6.92 -4.16
C ASP A 71 17.16 7.40 -5.50
N ALA A 72 16.77 8.59 -5.99
CA ALA A 72 17.24 9.18 -7.26
C ALA A 72 18.14 10.41 -7.06
#